data_AF-A0A7V5CB36-F1
#
_entry.id   AF-A0A7V5CB36-F1
#
_cell.length_a   1.000
_cell.length_b   1.000
_cell.length_c   1.000
_cell.angle_alpha   90.00
_cell.angle_beta   90.00
_cell.angle_gamma   90.00
#
_symmetry.space_group_name_H-M   'P 1'
#
loop_
_entity.id
_entity.type
_entity.pdbx_description
1 polymer ?
#
loop_
_entity_poly.entity_id
_entity_poly.type
_entity_poly.pdbx_seq_one_letter_code
_entity_poly.pdbx_strand_id
1 'polypeptide(L)'
;MPIYTPPTRDMEFLLHEVMKLTQSPIPGYGDLDRDTTRAFLEEGGRFAAEVFQPLNAIGDREGCRLEAGRVHTPPGFAEAFDQLRDGGWTTLDCDEAHGGQGLPHIMSTALGEIFATSNMALNMYHGLTHGAYATIRAHGTEAQKAFWLPKMVSCDWTGTMNLTEPQAGTDLALLRTRAEPQDDGTYKITGTKIFISAGDHDLAENIIHLVLARMPGAPEGVKG
;
A
#
# COMPACT_ATOMS: atom_id res chain seq x y z
N MET A 1 18.63 1.01 22.53
CA MET A 1 17.89 0.55 21.33
C MET A 1 18.60 1.11 20.11
N PRO A 2 18.60 0.42 18.96
CA PRO A 2 19.03 1.06 17.71
C PRO A 2 18.24 2.37 17.49
N ILE A 3 18.86 3.35 16.85
CA ILE A 3 18.25 4.65 16.52
C ILE A 3 18.15 4.70 15.00
N TYR A 4 17.00 5.15 14.48
CA TYR A 4 16.85 5.48 13.07
C TYR A 4 16.87 7.00 12.91
N THR A 5 17.79 7.47 12.07
CA THR A 5 17.88 8.88 11.71
C THR A 5 17.51 9.01 10.23
N PRO A 6 16.39 9.66 9.88
CA PRO A 6 15.96 9.80 8.50
C PRO A 6 16.96 10.67 7.71
N PRO A 7 17.33 10.30 6.47
CA PRO A 7 18.32 11.01 5.67
C PRO A 7 17.73 12.27 4.98
N THR A 8 16.96 13.08 5.71
CA THR A 8 16.19 14.20 5.15
C THR A 8 17.06 15.20 4.40
N ARG A 9 18.30 15.45 4.85
CA ARG A 9 19.26 16.31 4.17
C ARG A 9 19.61 15.81 2.76
N ASP A 10 19.81 14.51 2.60
CA ASP A 10 20.18 13.92 1.31
C ASP A 10 18.97 13.94 0.35
N MET A 11 17.79 13.61 0.86
CA MET A 11 16.53 13.75 0.12
C MET A 11 16.30 15.20 -0.35
N GLU A 12 16.51 16.18 0.52
CA GLU A 12 16.41 17.61 0.21
C GLU A 12 17.43 18.06 -0.85
N PHE A 13 18.63 17.48 -0.86
CA PHE A 13 19.62 17.71 -1.90
C PHE A 13 19.13 17.14 -3.24
N LEU A 14 18.64 15.90 -3.25
CA LEU A 14 18.12 15.26 -4.46
C LEU A 14 16.93 16.01 -5.07
N LEU A 15 15.94 16.41 -4.26
CA LEU A 15 14.72 17.10 -4.73
C LEU A 15 15.04 18.46 -5.33
N HIS A 16 15.89 19.26 -4.68
CA HIS A 16 16.05 20.67 -5.06
C HIS A 16 17.30 20.97 -5.86
N GLU A 17 18.40 20.26 -5.64
CA GLU A 17 19.68 20.56 -6.29
C GLU A 17 19.91 19.67 -7.51
N VAL A 18 19.47 18.40 -7.45
CA VAL A 18 19.60 17.45 -8.56
C VAL A 18 18.38 17.49 -9.47
N MET A 19 17.19 17.20 -8.93
CA MET A 19 15.94 17.12 -9.70
C MET A 19 15.33 18.49 -10.00
N LYS A 20 15.63 19.49 -9.16
CA LYS A 20 15.13 20.88 -9.29
C LYS A 20 13.61 20.92 -9.46
N LEU A 21 12.87 20.28 -8.54
CA LEU A 21 11.42 20.06 -8.65
C LEU A 21 10.64 21.29 -9.12
N THR A 22 10.86 22.45 -8.51
CA THR A 22 10.12 23.69 -8.80
C THR A 22 10.40 24.27 -10.19
N GLN A 23 11.44 23.81 -10.89
CA GLN A 23 11.74 24.15 -12.28
C GLN A 23 11.13 23.16 -13.28
N SER A 24 10.58 22.05 -12.79
CA SER A 24 9.92 21.04 -13.61
C SER A 24 8.57 21.55 -14.12
N PRO A 25 8.18 21.28 -15.38
CA PRO A 25 6.86 21.61 -15.89
C PRO A 25 5.77 20.62 -15.44
N ILE A 26 6.10 19.62 -14.62
CA ILE A 26 5.15 18.59 -14.17
C ILE A 26 4.12 19.24 -13.23
N PRO A 27 2.81 19.05 -13.45
CA PRO A 27 1.77 19.58 -12.57
C PRO A 27 2.00 19.22 -11.09
N GLY A 28 1.79 20.19 -10.20
CA GLY A 28 1.99 20.06 -8.75
C GLY A 28 3.44 20.16 -8.27
N TYR A 29 4.46 19.99 -9.14
CA TYR A 29 5.86 20.10 -8.73
C TYR A 29 6.27 21.54 -8.39
N GLY A 30 5.60 22.54 -8.98
CA GLY A 30 5.82 23.95 -8.68
C GLY A 30 5.47 24.34 -7.25
N ASP A 31 4.55 23.60 -6.62
CA ASP A 31 4.10 23.82 -5.24
C ASP A 31 5.01 23.12 -4.21
N LEU A 32 5.93 22.27 -4.67
CA LEU A 32 6.90 21.55 -3.83
C LEU A 32 8.18 22.38 -3.63
N ASP A 33 8.05 23.56 -3.02
CA ASP A 33 9.21 24.35 -2.62
C ASP A 33 9.98 23.72 -1.45
N ARG A 34 11.16 24.27 -1.16
CA ARG A 34 12.06 23.70 -0.16
C ARG A 34 11.48 23.68 1.26
N ASP A 35 10.67 24.68 1.60
CA ASP A 35 10.07 24.75 2.93
C ASP A 35 8.95 23.70 3.06
N THR A 36 8.17 23.53 1.99
CA THR A 36 7.11 22.51 1.90
C THR A 36 7.70 21.10 1.98
N THR A 37 8.68 20.75 1.13
CA THR A 37 9.27 19.40 1.15
C THR A 37 9.96 19.10 2.47
N ARG A 38 10.66 20.08 3.04
CA ARG A 38 11.31 19.93 4.35
C ARG A 38 10.30 19.62 5.44
N ALA A 39 9.19 20.35 5.50
CA ALA A 39 8.16 20.12 6.52
C ALA A 39 7.63 18.69 6.47
N PHE A 40 7.34 18.17 5.28
CA PHE A 40 6.92 16.77 5.11
C PHE A 40 8.01 15.78 5.54
N LEU A 41 9.25 15.96 5.07
CA LEU A 41 10.35 15.03 5.36
C LEU A 41 10.75 15.02 6.84
N GLU A 42 10.76 16.18 7.50
CA GLU A 42 11.06 16.28 8.92
C GLU A 42 9.97 15.65 9.78
N GLU A 43 8.70 15.93 9.48
CA GLU A 43 7.58 15.40 10.26
C GLU A 43 7.38 13.89 10.02
N GLY A 44 7.45 13.43 8.77
CA GLY A 44 7.44 12.00 8.45
C GLY A 44 8.67 11.27 9.01
N GLY A 45 9.83 11.92 9.01
CA GLY A 45 11.05 11.43 9.64
C GLY A 45 10.92 11.26 11.15
N ARG A 46 10.33 12.24 11.83
CA ARG A 46 10.03 12.19 13.27
C ARG A 46 9.06 11.06 13.58
N PHE A 47 7.94 10.97 12.84
CA PHE A 47 6.97 9.89 12.97
C PHE A 47 7.62 8.51 12.81
N ALA A 48 8.46 8.35 11.78
CA ALA A 48 9.18 7.10 11.54
C ALA A 48 10.13 6.71 12.68
N ALA A 49 10.88 7.68 13.21
CA ALA A 49 11.83 7.46 14.29
C ALA A 49 11.14 7.17 15.64
N GLU A 50 10.00 7.82 15.92
CA GLU A 50 9.30 7.73 17.21
C GLU A 50 8.25 6.62 17.26
N VAL A 51 7.64 6.27 16.12
CA VAL A 51 6.52 5.30 16.06
C VAL A 51 6.92 4.01 15.33
N PHE A 52 7.42 4.09 14.10
CA PHE A 52 7.71 2.88 13.31
C PHE A 52 8.93 2.12 13.80
N GLN A 53 10.04 2.83 14.02
CA GLN A 53 11.31 2.21 14.33
C GLN A 53 11.30 1.37 15.62
N PRO A 54 10.71 1.83 16.74
CA PRO A 54 10.68 1.03 17.97
C PRO A 54 9.98 -0.32 17.79
N LEU A 55 9.02 -0.38 16.86
CA LEU A 55 8.24 -1.58 16.55
C LEU A 55 8.96 -2.54 15.60
N ASN A 56 10.04 -2.14 14.93
CA ASN A 56 10.71 -2.98 13.94
C ASN A 56 11.25 -4.29 14.56
N ALA A 57 11.96 -4.18 15.69
CA ALA A 57 12.48 -5.35 16.40
C ALA A 57 11.38 -6.15 17.12
N ILE A 58 10.22 -5.53 17.42
CA ILE A 58 9.07 -6.22 18.00
C ILE A 58 8.40 -7.08 16.91
N GLY A 59 8.20 -6.51 15.71
CA GLY A 59 7.62 -7.23 14.58
C GLY A 59 8.40 -8.49 14.21
N ASP A 60 9.74 -8.42 14.21
CA ASP A 60 10.60 -9.58 13.94
C ASP A 60 10.51 -10.66 15.05
N ARG A 61 10.56 -10.26 16.33
CA ARG A 61 10.56 -11.21 17.44
C ARG A 61 9.22 -11.92 17.65
N GLU A 62 8.12 -11.19 17.47
CA GLU A 62 6.77 -11.70 17.77
C GLU A 62 6.14 -12.37 16.55
N GLY A 63 6.36 -11.81 15.35
CA GLY A 63 5.68 -12.24 14.13
C GLY A 63 4.15 -12.12 14.22
N CYS A 64 3.47 -12.66 13.21
CA CYS A 64 2.01 -12.76 13.21
C CYS A 64 1.57 -14.15 13.72
N ARG A 65 0.41 -14.22 14.38
CA ARG A 65 -0.20 -15.48 14.83
C ARG A 65 -1.51 -15.73 14.10
N LEU A 66 -1.74 -16.97 13.68
CA LEU A 66 -3.02 -17.40 13.10
C LEU A 66 -3.82 -18.18 14.16
N GLU A 67 -4.92 -17.59 14.64
CA GLU A 67 -5.76 -18.17 15.68
C GLU A 67 -7.22 -18.19 15.21
N ALA A 68 -7.85 -19.37 15.22
CA ALA A 68 -9.24 -19.56 14.79
C ALA A 68 -9.59 -18.94 13.42
N GLY A 69 -8.64 -18.96 12.48
CA GLY A 69 -8.82 -18.42 11.13
C GLY A 69 -8.67 -16.91 11.01
N ARG A 70 -8.12 -16.24 12.03
CA ARG A 70 -7.80 -14.81 12.02
C ARG A 70 -6.31 -14.59 12.30
N VAL A 71 -5.71 -13.67 11.57
CA VAL A 71 -4.33 -13.24 11.80
C VAL A 71 -4.28 -12.10 12.82
N HIS A 72 -3.47 -12.28 13.85
CA HIS A 72 -3.11 -11.27 14.84
C HIS A 72 -1.74 -10.70 14.54
N THR A 73 -1.66 -9.37 14.39
CA THR A 73 -0.41 -8.66 14.13
C THR A 73 0.43 -8.49 15.41
N PRO A 74 1.73 -8.16 15.29
CA PRO A 74 2.58 -7.90 16.46
C PRO A 74 2.02 -6.80 17.36
N PRO A 75 2.24 -6.86 18.69
CA PRO A 75 1.82 -5.80 19.60
C PRO A 75 2.34 -4.42 19.17
N GLY A 76 1.48 -3.40 19.25
CA GLY A 76 1.80 -2.02 18.85
C GLY A 76 1.57 -1.72 17.36
N PHE A 77 1.41 -2.72 16.49
CA PHE A 77 1.19 -2.47 15.06
C PHE A 77 -0.16 -1.81 14.80
N ALA A 78 -1.23 -2.21 15.51
CA ALA A 78 -2.55 -1.61 15.39
C ALA A 78 -2.52 -0.11 15.75
N GLU A 79 -1.94 0.23 16.90
CA GLU A 79 -1.86 1.61 17.37
C GLU A 79 -0.96 2.48 16.48
N ALA A 80 0.10 1.92 15.90
CA ALA A 80 0.93 2.63 14.93
C ALA A 80 0.24 2.80 13.57
N PHE A 81 -0.57 1.82 13.16
CA PHE A 81 -1.37 1.91 11.93
C PHE A 81 -2.48 2.96 12.07
N ASP A 82 -3.11 3.08 13.26
CA ASP A 82 -4.06 4.16 13.57
C ASP A 82 -3.39 5.53 13.48
N GLN A 83 -2.22 5.71 14.10
CA GLN A 83 -1.48 6.98 14.00
C GLN A 83 -1.02 7.29 12.57
N LEU A 84 -0.73 6.26 11.75
CA LEU A 84 -0.42 6.43 10.35
C LEU A 84 -1.62 6.99 9.58
N ARG A 85 -2.82 6.47 9.83
CA ARG A 85 -4.09 6.95 9.23
C ARG A 85 -4.44 8.35 9.70
N ASP A 86 -4.40 8.58 11.02
CA ASP A 86 -4.73 9.87 11.64
C ASP A 86 -3.77 10.99 11.21
N GLY A 87 -2.51 10.66 10.96
CA GLY A 87 -1.51 11.57 10.41
C GLY A 87 -1.69 11.87 8.91
N GLY A 88 -2.63 11.22 8.23
CA GLY A 88 -2.90 11.41 6.80
C GLY A 88 -1.83 10.80 5.88
N TRP A 89 -0.87 10.03 6.41
CA TRP A 89 0.27 9.52 5.64
C TRP A 89 -0.13 8.53 4.54
N THR A 90 -1.29 7.89 4.67
CA THR A 90 -1.81 6.95 3.66
C THR A 90 -2.44 7.65 2.44
N THR A 91 -2.61 8.97 2.49
CA THR A 91 -3.43 9.74 1.54
C THR A 91 -2.61 10.61 0.59
N LEU A 92 -1.28 10.68 0.77
CA LEU A 92 -0.38 11.70 0.22
C LEU A 92 -0.58 11.96 -1.28
N ASP A 93 -0.40 10.93 -2.11
CA ASP A 93 -0.50 11.03 -3.57
C ASP A 93 -1.80 10.44 -4.13
N CYS A 94 -2.77 10.17 -3.25
CA CYS A 94 -4.10 9.72 -3.66
C CYS A 94 -4.92 10.90 -4.23
N ASP A 95 -5.96 10.55 -4.97
CA ASP A 95 -6.82 11.50 -5.66
C ASP A 95 -7.72 12.26 -4.67
N GLU A 96 -7.76 13.58 -4.75
CA GLU A 96 -8.56 14.42 -3.86
C GLU A 96 -10.06 14.08 -3.94
N ALA A 97 -10.54 13.64 -5.11
CA ALA A 97 -11.93 13.21 -5.29
C ALA A 97 -12.32 11.99 -4.42
N HIS A 98 -11.32 11.28 -3.89
CA HIS A 98 -11.49 10.12 -3.02
C HIS A 98 -10.87 10.33 -1.63
N GLY A 99 -10.57 11.58 -1.25
CA GLY A 99 -10.03 11.93 0.07
C GLY A 99 -8.50 11.90 0.15
N GLY A 100 -7.81 11.90 -0.99
CA GLY A 100 -6.36 12.05 -1.04
C GLY A 100 -5.91 13.51 -0.88
N GLN A 101 -4.60 13.72 -0.72
CA GLN A 101 -3.99 15.05 -0.68
C GLN A 101 -3.51 15.54 -2.06
N GLY A 102 -3.54 14.68 -3.09
CA GLY A 102 -3.16 15.07 -4.45
C GLY A 102 -1.69 15.45 -4.64
N LEU A 103 -0.81 15.11 -3.69
CA LEU A 103 0.61 15.43 -3.81
C LEU A 103 1.24 14.67 -4.98
N PRO A 104 2.25 15.24 -5.64
CA PRO A 104 2.97 14.51 -6.65
C PRO A 104 3.63 13.24 -6.08
N HIS A 105 3.56 12.13 -6.82
CA HIS A 105 4.01 10.80 -6.38
C HIS A 105 5.44 10.76 -5.82
N ILE A 106 6.32 11.67 -6.24
CA ILE A 106 7.67 11.81 -5.70
C ILE A 106 7.70 12.03 -4.18
N MET A 107 6.70 12.72 -3.61
CA MET A 107 6.60 12.95 -2.17
C MET A 107 6.20 11.67 -1.43
N SER A 108 5.24 10.92 -1.97
CA SER A 108 4.84 9.62 -1.43
C SER A 108 6.01 8.63 -1.48
N THR A 109 6.80 8.63 -2.55
CA THR A 109 8.01 7.81 -2.66
C THR A 109 9.09 8.20 -1.66
N ALA A 110 9.38 9.49 -1.48
CA ALA A 110 10.40 9.96 -0.54
C ALA A 110 10.04 9.63 0.92
N LEU A 111 8.78 9.83 1.31
CA LEU A 111 8.28 9.45 2.63
C LEU A 111 8.17 7.92 2.79
N GLY A 112 7.80 7.22 1.72
CA GLY A 112 7.77 5.76 1.68
C GLY A 112 9.15 5.13 1.94
N GLU A 113 10.24 5.74 1.47
CA GLU A 113 11.61 5.31 1.84
C GLU A 113 11.85 5.43 3.35
N ILE A 114 11.43 6.55 3.95
CA ILE A 114 11.57 6.78 5.40
C ILE A 114 10.80 5.72 6.20
N PHE A 115 9.57 5.44 5.83
CA PHE A 115 8.73 4.44 6.51
C PHE A 115 9.23 3.01 6.28
N ALA A 116 9.61 2.66 5.05
CA ALA A 116 10.14 1.33 4.73
C ALA A 116 11.46 1.04 5.45
N THR A 117 12.35 2.02 5.55
CA THR A 117 13.67 1.85 6.20
C THR A 117 13.56 1.82 7.72
N SER A 118 12.57 2.49 8.32
CA SER A 118 12.32 2.43 9.76
C SER A 118 11.63 1.13 10.19
N ASN A 119 10.63 0.66 9.43
CA ASN A 119 9.94 -0.62 9.66
C ASN A 119 9.25 -1.13 8.37
N MET A 120 9.96 -1.94 7.59
CA MET A 120 9.45 -2.47 6.32
C MET A 120 8.18 -3.31 6.48
N ALA A 121 8.10 -4.13 7.53
CA ALA A 121 6.97 -5.04 7.74
C ALA A 121 5.67 -4.27 8.03
N LEU A 122 5.72 -3.24 8.88
CA LEU A 122 4.57 -2.37 9.13
C LEU A 122 4.22 -1.51 7.90
N ASN A 123 5.24 -0.98 7.22
CA ASN A 123 5.06 -0.18 6.01
C ASN A 123 4.30 -0.93 4.89
N MET A 124 4.52 -2.24 4.76
CA MET A 124 3.88 -3.06 3.72
C MET A 124 2.35 -3.03 3.78
N TYR A 125 1.71 -2.87 4.94
CA TYR A 125 0.24 -2.90 5.02
C TYR A 125 -0.41 -1.74 4.24
N HIS A 126 0.07 -0.50 4.42
CA HIS A 126 -0.43 0.63 3.63
C HIS A 126 0.16 0.64 2.22
N GLY A 127 1.42 0.21 2.04
CA GLY A 127 2.06 0.15 0.72
C GLY A 127 1.35 -0.80 -0.25
N LEU A 128 0.94 -1.99 0.22
CA LEU A 128 0.12 -2.93 -0.56
C LEU A 128 -1.26 -2.37 -0.86
N THR A 129 -1.86 -1.67 0.12
CA THR A 129 -3.14 -0.99 -0.03
C THR A 129 -3.06 0.09 -1.12
N HIS A 130 -1.98 0.89 -1.15
CA HIS A 130 -1.72 1.88 -2.19
C HIS A 130 -1.62 1.25 -3.58
N GLY A 131 -0.91 0.12 -3.71
CA GLY A 131 -0.83 -0.63 -4.97
C GLY A 131 -2.19 -1.16 -5.45
N ALA A 132 -3.00 -1.67 -4.53
CA ALA A 132 -4.36 -2.13 -4.83
C ALA A 132 -5.28 -0.96 -5.22
N TYR A 133 -5.19 0.16 -4.49
CA TYR A 133 -5.87 1.43 -4.81
C TYR A 133 -5.50 1.91 -6.22
N ALA A 134 -4.22 1.93 -6.57
CA ALA A 134 -3.74 2.37 -7.86
C ALA A 134 -4.29 1.50 -9.00
N THR A 135 -4.40 0.20 -8.78
CA THR A 135 -4.97 -0.75 -9.75
C THR A 135 -6.46 -0.50 -9.98
N ILE A 136 -7.26 -0.33 -8.91
CA ILE A 136 -8.69 -0.01 -9.02
C ILE A 136 -8.88 1.38 -9.64
N ARG A 137 -8.07 2.38 -9.29
CA ARG A 137 -8.13 3.71 -9.89
C ARG A 137 -7.85 3.67 -11.39
N ALA A 138 -6.89 2.88 -11.85
CA ALA A 138 -6.52 2.78 -13.25
C ALA A 138 -7.54 1.98 -14.09
N HIS A 139 -8.15 0.94 -13.53
CA HIS A 139 -8.91 -0.05 -14.31
C HIS A 139 -10.37 -0.22 -13.89
N GLY A 140 -10.77 0.31 -12.74
CA GLY A 140 -12.13 0.21 -12.23
C GLY A 140 -13.12 1.06 -13.02
N THR A 141 -14.39 0.68 -12.96
CA THR A 141 -15.50 1.56 -13.40
C THR A 141 -15.69 2.70 -12.40
N GLU A 142 -16.40 3.76 -12.79
CA GLU A 142 -16.69 4.87 -11.87
C GLU A 142 -17.45 4.41 -10.61
N ALA A 143 -18.35 3.44 -10.73
CA ALA A 143 -19.05 2.85 -9.60
C ALA A 143 -18.10 2.10 -8.65
N GLN A 144 -17.15 1.35 -9.21
CA GLN A 144 -16.12 0.63 -8.46
C GLN A 144 -15.19 1.60 -7.72
N LYS A 145 -14.75 2.66 -8.41
CA LYS A 145 -13.90 3.69 -7.82
C LYS A 145 -14.58 4.40 -6.65
N ALA A 146 -15.82 4.84 -6.86
CA ALA A 146 -16.60 5.54 -5.84
C ALA A 146 -16.86 4.67 -4.60
N PHE A 147 -16.98 3.35 -4.77
CA PHE A 147 -17.22 2.42 -3.66
C PHE A 147 -15.95 2.08 -2.88
N TRP A 148 -14.85 1.72 -3.55
CA TRP A 148 -13.65 1.21 -2.88
C TRP A 148 -12.63 2.29 -2.53
N LEU A 149 -12.37 3.24 -3.43
CA LEU A 149 -11.22 4.13 -3.28
C LEU A 149 -11.26 4.98 -2.01
N PRO A 150 -12.39 5.59 -1.60
CA PRO A 150 -12.40 6.41 -0.38
C PRO A 150 -11.96 5.65 0.88
N LYS A 151 -12.33 4.36 0.99
CA LYS A 151 -11.97 3.50 2.12
C LYS A 151 -10.55 2.95 2.06
N MET A 152 -10.00 2.82 0.85
CA MET A 152 -8.61 2.41 0.66
C MET A 152 -7.63 3.57 0.85
N VAL A 153 -8.03 4.80 0.47
CA VAL A 153 -7.22 6.01 0.69
C VAL A 153 -7.01 6.26 2.19
N SER A 154 -8.06 6.16 3.00
CA SER A 154 -7.95 6.27 4.46
C SER A 154 -7.35 5.05 5.13
N CYS A 155 -7.14 3.95 4.39
CA CYS A 155 -6.80 2.63 4.94
C CYS A 155 -7.79 2.11 6.00
N ASP A 156 -9.05 2.59 6.01
CA ASP A 156 -10.13 1.91 6.75
C ASP A 156 -10.27 0.47 6.24
N TRP A 157 -10.12 0.30 4.93
CA TRP A 157 -9.99 -0.97 4.24
C TRP A 157 -8.60 -1.08 3.62
N THR A 158 -7.89 -2.16 3.89
CA THR A 158 -6.60 -2.43 3.24
C THR A 158 -6.79 -3.17 1.93
N GLY A 159 -5.71 -3.34 1.16
CA GLY A 159 -5.74 -4.07 -0.10
C GLY A 159 -4.49 -4.91 -0.33
N THR A 160 -4.66 -5.99 -1.09
CA THR A 160 -3.55 -6.88 -1.46
C THR A 160 -3.79 -7.58 -2.79
N MET A 161 -2.72 -8.08 -3.41
CA MET A 161 -2.76 -8.78 -4.68
C MET A 161 -2.57 -10.29 -4.50
N ASN A 162 -3.42 -11.07 -5.15
CA ASN A 162 -3.52 -12.51 -4.99
C ASN A 162 -3.23 -13.20 -6.33
N LEU A 163 -1.94 -13.38 -6.64
CA LEU A 163 -1.47 -13.87 -7.93
C LEU A 163 -1.05 -15.34 -7.86
N THR A 164 -0.02 -15.62 -7.06
CA THR A 164 0.72 -16.88 -7.01
C THR A 164 -0.11 -18.05 -6.48
N GLU A 165 0.07 -19.22 -7.10
CA GLU A 165 -0.50 -20.50 -6.67
C GLU A 165 0.64 -21.51 -6.39
N PRO A 166 0.41 -22.60 -5.64
CA PRO A 166 1.46 -23.59 -5.34
C PRO A 166 2.21 -24.11 -6.58
N GLN A 167 1.51 -24.21 -7.72
CA GLN A 167 2.07 -24.64 -9.00
C GLN A 167 2.39 -23.49 -9.96
N ALA A 168 2.16 -22.23 -9.59
CA ALA A 168 2.30 -21.06 -10.47
C ALA A 168 2.96 -19.88 -9.73
N GLY A 169 4.29 -19.78 -9.87
CA GLY A 169 5.11 -18.65 -9.41
C GLY A 169 5.43 -17.69 -10.56
N THR A 170 6.63 -17.80 -11.13
CA THR A 170 7.05 -17.02 -12.30
C THR A 170 6.17 -17.29 -13.53
N ASP A 171 5.68 -18.52 -13.68
CA ASP A 171 4.80 -18.90 -14.79
C ASP A 171 3.30 -18.85 -14.38
N LEU A 172 2.69 -17.69 -14.57
CA LEU A 172 1.26 -17.47 -14.33
C LEU A 172 0.35 -18.09 -15.42
N ALA A 173 0.90 -18.72 -16.46
CA ALA A 173 0.08 -19.50 -17.39
C ALA A 173 -0.60 -20.70 -16.69
N LEU A 174 0.02 -21.21 -15.62
CA LEU A 174 -0.37 -22.42 -14.90
C LEU A 174 -1.45 -22.18 -13.83
N LEU A 175 -2.03 -20.98 -13.78
CA LEU A 175 -3.10 -20.63 -12.85
C LEU A 175 -4.33 -21.53 -13.03
N ARG A 176 -4.86 -21.99 -11.90
CA ARG A 176 -6.06 -22.84 -11.82
C ARG A 176 -7.21 -22.17 -11.08
N THR A 177 -6.99 -21.06 -10.37
CA THR A 177 -8.06 -20.27 -9.77
C THR A 177 -9.04 -19.83 -10.86
N ARG A 178 -10.34 -20.04 -10.63
CA ARG A 178 -11.40 -19.79 -11.61
C ARG A 178 -12.29 -18.65 -11.15
N ALA A 179 -12.83 -17.91 -12.10
CA ALA A 179 -13.88 -16.91 -11.90
C ALA A 179 -15.14 -17.33 -12.68
N GLU A 180 -16.12 -17.92 -12.00
CA GLU A 180 -17.36 -18.38 -12.63
C GLU A 180 -18.40 -17.25 -12.66
N PRO A 181 -18.88 -16.80 -13.83
CA PRO A 181 -19.85 -15.71 -13.92
C PRO A 181 -21.17 -16.08 -13.24
N GLN A 182 -21.82 -15.11 -12.61
CA GLN A 182 -23.11 -15.24 -11.94
C GLN A 182 -24.18 -14.39 -12.67
N ASP A 183 -25.46 -14.68 -12.43
CA ASP A 183 -26.59 -14.02 -13.10
C ASP A 183 -26.72 -12.53 -12.77
N ASP A 184 -26.16 -12.08 -11.64
CA ASP A 184 -26.17 -10.68 -11.18
C ASP A 184 -24.97 -9.85 -11.69
N GLY A 185 -24.15 -10.44 -12.56
CA GLY A 185 -22.94 -9.80 -13.10
C GLY A 185 -21.71 -9.92 -12.21
N THR A 186 -21.79 -10.58 -11.05
CA THR A 186 -20.63 -10.91 -10.22
C THR A 186 -19.94 -12.19 -10.68
N TYR A 187 -18.85 -12.55 -10.00
CA TYR A 187 -18.09 -13.78 -10.26
C TYR A 187 -17.88 -14.55 -8.97
N LYS A 188 -18.04 -15.87 -9.03
CA LYS A 188 -17.66 -16.79 -7.96
C LYS A 188 -16.22 -17.24 -8.16
N ILE A 189 -15.34 -16.83 -7.24
CA ILE A 189 -13.92 -17.17 -7.29
C ILE A 189 -13.65 -18.47 -6.53
N THR A 190 -12.99 -19.43 -7.16
CA THR A 190 -12.59 -20.70 -6.52
C THR A 190 -11.15 -21.05 -6.86
N GLY A 191 -10.30 -21.21 -5.84
CA GLY A 191 -8.89 -21.57 -5.99
C GLY A 191 -8.09 -21.41 -4.70
N THR A 192 -6.78 -21.57 -4.78
CA THR A 192 -5.85 -21.39 -3.65
C THR A 192 -4.72 -20.48 -4.08
N LYS A 193 -4.48 -19.42 -3.32
CA LYS A 193 -3.37 -18.48 -3.52
C LYS A 193 -2.37 -18.59 -2.37
N ILE A 194 -1.09 -18.37 -2.64
CA ILE A 194 -0.01 -18.46 -1.65
C ILE A 194 0.90 -17.22 -1.71
N PHE A 195 1.63 -16.98 -0.62
CA PHE A 195 2.52 -15.83 -0.46
C PHE A 195 1.81 -14.48 -0.59
N ILE A 196 0.60 -14.40 -0.04
CA ILE A 196 -0.21 -13.18 -0.04
C ILE A 196 0.17 -12.33 1.17
N SER A 197 1.04 -11.35 0.93
CA SER A 197 1.38 -10.34 1.93
C SER A 197 0.13 -9.58 2.37
N ALA A 198 -0.03 -9.37 3.69
CA ALA A 198 -1.23 -8.77 4.27
C ALA A 198 -2.55 -9.44 3.81
N GLY A 199 -2.50 -10.76 3.53
CA GLY A 199 -3.69 -11.51 3.12
C GLY A 199 -4.76 -11.65 4.20
N ASP A 200 -4.39 -11.43 5.46
CA ASP A 200 -5.30 -11.30 6.60
C ASP A 200 -4.58 -10.53 7.72
N HIS A 201 -5.32 -9.78 8.55
CA HIS A 201 -4.79 -9.04 9.71
C HIS A 201 -5.92 -8.35 10.50
N ASP A 202 -5.60 -7.86 11.70
CA ASP A 202 -6.51 -7.13 12.60
C ASP A 202 -6.36 -5.59 12.57
N LEU A 203 -5.60 -5.03 11.62
CA LEU A 203 -5.36 -3.58 11.49
C LEU A 203 -6.49 -2.76 10.84
N ALA A 204 -7.46 -3.39 10.18
CA ALA A 204 -8.46 -2.70 9.36
C ALA A 204 -9.83 -3.38 9.43
N GLU A 205 -10.89 -2.67 9.03
CA GLU A 205 -12.27 -3.19 9.07
C GLU A 205 -12.53 -4.24 7.98
N ASN A 206 -11.82 -4.14 6.85
CA ASN A 206 -11.98 -5.02 5.70
C ASN A 206 -10.68 -5.09 4.88
N ILE A 207 -10.54 -6.12 4.05
CA ILE A 207 -9.38 -6.34 3.18
C ILE A 207 -9.86 -6.60 1.76
N ILE A 208 -9.41 -5.78 0.81
CA ILE A 208 -9.79 -5.85 -0.59
C ILE A 208 -8.76 -6.69 -1.36
N HIS A 209 -9.15 -7.91 -1.70
CA HIS A 209 -8.31 -8.84 -2.46
C HIS A 209 -8.48 -8.64 -3.96
N LEU A 210 -7.41 -8.22 -4.64
CA LEU A 210 -7.33 -8.28 -6.10
C LEU A 210 -6.85 -9.67 -6.51
N VAL A 211 -7.76 -10.51 -7.02
CA VAL A 211 -7.47 -11.92 -7.31
C VAL A 211 -7.34 -12.15 -8.80
N LEU A 212 -6.20 -12.71 -9.21
CA LEU A 212 -6.01 -13.17 -10.59
C LEU A 212 -6.64 -14.55 -10.77
N ALA A 213 -7.61 -14.66 -11.66
CA ALA A 213 -8.39 -15.87 -11.89
C ALA A 213 -8.75 -16.03 -13.37
N ARG A 214 -8.98 -17.26 -13.79
CA ARG A 214 -9.30 -17.61 -15.19
C ARG A 214 -10.80 -17.73 -15.40
N MET A 215 -11.29 -17.09 -16.46
CA MET A 215 -12.68 -17.22 -16.91
C MET A 215 -12.93 -18.56 -17.63
N PRO A 216 -14.15 -19.12 -17.58
CA PRO A 216 -14.53 -20.27 -18.41
C PRO A 216 -14.29 -19.97 -19.90
N GLY A 217 -13.57 -20.85 -20.58
CA GLY A 217 -13.26 -20.70 -22.01
C GLY A 217 -12.23 -19.61 -22.35
N ALA A 218 -11.55 -19.02 -21.34
CA ALA A 218 -10.48 -18.07 -21.59
C ALA A 218 -9.32 -18.72 -22.39
N PRO A 219 -8.61 -17.95 -23.24
CA PRO A 219 -7.44 -18.45 -23.97
C PRO A 219 -6.41 -19.09 -23.04
N GLU A 220 -5.68 -20.09 -23.54
CA GLU A 220 -4.60 -20.69 -22.76
C GLU A 220 -3.47 -19.69 -22.45
N GLY A 221 -2.81 -19.92 -21.32
CA GLY A 221 -1.66 -19.13 -20.88
C GLY A 221 -2.05 -17.78 -20.29
N VAL A 222 -1.12 -16.82 -20.36
CA VAL A 222 -1.24 -15.48 -19.72
C VAL A 222 -2.24 -14.54 -20.39
N LYS A 223 -2.79 -14.92 -21.56
CA LYS A 223 -3.75 -14.10 -22.31
C LYS A 223 -5.19 -14.22 -21.82
N GLY A 224 -5.48 -15.24 -21.03
CA GLY A 224 -6.81 -15.52 -20.47
C GLY A 224 -6.75 -15.70 -18.97
#